data_AF-A0AAC9RPR8-F1
#
_entry.id   AF-A0AAC9RPR8-F1
#
_cell.length_a   1.000
_cell.length_b   1.000
_cell.length_c   1.000
_cell.angle_alpha   90.00
_cell.angle_beta   90.00
_cell.angle_gamma   90.00
#
_symmetry.space_group_name_H-M   'P 1'
#
loop_
_entity.id
_entity.type
_entity.pdbx_description
1 polymer ?
#
loop_
_entity_poly.entity_id
_entity_poly.type
_entity_poly.pdbx_seq_one_letter_code
_entity_poly.pdbx_strand_id
1 'polypeptide(L)'
;MKKFTAGFIIIAIAIVVLAFQYFNGKGPFQGQNDDVKGELYVVKRVIDGDTIIVDKKGQDERVRLIGVDTPETVKPNTPVQPYGKAASEFTKKHLTHQRVRLEYDREPKDKYGRTLAYVWLDDEMFNAKLAREGLARAKFYAPNDKYRILIEQAQKEAQKKQLNIWSN
;
A
#
# COMPACT_ATOMS: atom_id res chain seq x y z
N MET A 1 51.93 25.59 23.11
CA MET A 1 51.69 24.48 22.16
C MET A 1 50.41 23.75 22.53
N LYS A 2 49.69 23.25 21.52
CA LYS A 2 48.22 23.04 21.40
C LYS A 2 47.49 22.31 22.55
N LYS A 3 46.54 23.01 23.19
CA LYS A 3 45.46 22.45 24.03
C LYS A 3 44.33 21.92 23.11
N PHE A 4 44.44 20.68 22.63
CA PHE A 4 43.46 20.10 21.68
C PHE A 4 42.88 18.74 22.09
N THR A 5 43.11 18.29 23.32
CA THR A 5 42.81 16.90 23.70
C THR A 5 41.36 16.67 24.15
N ALA A 6 40.75 17.58 24.92
CA ALA A 6 39.41 17.34 25.48
C ALA A 6 38.29 17.32 24.43
N GLY A 7 38.28 18.28 23.49
CA GLY A 7 37.24 18.37 22.46
C GLY A 7 37.25 17.20 21.49
N PHE A 8 38.45 16.69 21.14
CA PHE A 8 38.60 15.56 20.22
C PHE A 8 38.11 14.25 20.84
N ILE A 9 38.36 14.06 22.15
CA ILE A 9 37.89 12.89 22.90
C ILE A 9 36.35 12.88 22.98
N ILE A 10 35.72 14.03 23.22
CA ILE A 10 34.24 14.12 23.26
C ILE A 10 33.63 13.76 21.89
N ILE A 11 34.22 14.26 20.80
CA ILE A 11 33.76 13.95 19.45
C ILE A 11 33.94 12.46 19.14
N ALA A 12 35.09 11.88 19.49
CA ALA A 12 35.35 10.46 19.28
C ALA A 12 34.38 9.57 20.08
N ILE A 13 34.11 9.91 21.34
CA ILE A 13 33.12 9.21 22.17
C ILE A 13 31.73 9.34 21.56
N ALA A 14 31.33 10.53 21.11
CA ALA A 14 30.04 10.74 20.46
C ALA A 14 29.90 9.89 19.19
N ILE A 15 30.93 9.82 18.34
CA ILE A 15 30.94 9.00 17.13
C ILE A 15 30.84 7.50 17.49
N VAL A 16 31.57 7.04 18.50
CA VAL A 16 31.53 5.63 18.93
C VAL A 16 30.16 5.28 19.51
N VAL A 17 29.55 6.17 20.31
CA VAL A 17 28.20 5.99 20.85
C VAL A 17 27.17 5.96 19.72
N LEU A 18 27.26 6.87 18.76
CA LEU A 18 26.36 6.90 17.59
C LEU A 18 26.54 5.66 16.69
N ALA A 19 27.77 5.21 16.48
CA ALA A 19 28.06 3.98 15.73
C ALA A 19 27.53 2.75 16.48
N PHE A 20 27.72 2.67 17.79
CA PHE A 20 27.18 1.60 18.63
C PHE A 20 25.64 1.60 18.62
N GLN A 21 25.01 2.78 18.69
CA GLN A 21 23.56 2.92 18.52
C GLN A 21 23.09 2.47 17.13
N TYR A 22 23.84 2.81 16.08
CA TYR A 22 23.56 2.39 14.70
C TYR A 22 23.67 0.87 14.54
N PHE A 23 24.78 0.25 14.97
CA PHE A 23 24.99 -1.19 14.85
C PHE A 23 24.06 -2.03 15.73
N ASN A 24 23.62 -1.50 16.87
CA ASN A 24 22.67 -2.18 17.76
C ASN A 24 21.20 -1.80 17.49
N GLY A 25 20.94 -0.98 16.47
CA GLY A 25 19.60 -0.54 16.12
C GLY A 25 18.88 0.27 17.20
N LYS A 26 19.58 0.88 18.17
CA LYS A 26 19.02 1.68 19.29
C LYS A 26 19.35 3.18 19.13
N GLY A 27 19.25 3.70 17.92
CA GLY A 27 19.47 5.13 17.64
C GLY A 27 18.25 5.99 17.96
N PRO A 28 18.42 7.30 18.19
CA PRO A 28 17.30 8.23 18.41
C PRO A 28 16.44 8.45 17.15
N PHE A 29 16.91 7.98 15.99
CA PHE A 29 16.19 7.93 14.72
C PHE A 29 15.69 6.52 14.40
N GLN A 30 15.68 5.61 15.37
CA GLN A 30 14.85 4.42 15.27
C GLN A 30 13.43 4.97 15.13
N GLY A 31 12.94 4.94 13.89
CA GLY A 31 11.64 5.49 13.54
C GLY A 31 10.67 5.05 14.61
N GLN A 32 9.91 6.01 15.13
CA GLN A 32 8.70 5.70 15.86
C GLN A 32 7.91 4.73 14.97
N ASN A 33 8.09 3.42 15.21
CA ASN A 33 7.05 2.43 15.03
C ASN A 33 6.04 2.73 16.13
N ASP A 34 5.48 3.94 16.09
CA ASP A 34 4.23 4.23 16.73
C ASP A 34 3.29 3.25 16.05
N ASP A 35 2.96 2.20 16.79
CA ASP A 35 1.77 1.38 16.62
C ASP A 35 0.77 2.08 15.69
N VAL A 36 0.79 1.77 14.39
CA VAL A 36 -0.34 2.09 13.53
C VAL A 36 -1.43 1.12 13.97
N LYS A 37 -2.12 1.48 15.05
CA LYS A 37 -3.18 0.74 15.76
C LYS A 37 -4.40 0.56 14.85
N GLY A 38 -4.26 -0.18 13.76
CA GLY A 38 -5.35 -0.66 12.94
C GLY A 38 -5.57 -2.14 13.21
N GLU A 39 -6.84 -2.56 13.30
CA GLU A 39 -7.19 -3.97 13.26
C GLU A 39 -6.67 -4.58 11.95
N LEU A 40 -5.97 -5.71 12.07
CA LEU A 40 -5.47 -6.46 10.93
C LEU A 40 -6.47 -7.53 10.53
N TYR A 41 -6.68 -7.68 9.22
CA TYR A 41 -7.60 -8.64 8.65
C TYR A 41 -6.84 -9.62 7.74
N VAL A 42 -7.17 -10.90 7.82
CA VAL A 42 -6.58 -11.92 6.93
C VAL A 42 -7.32 -11.88 5.60
N VAL A 43 -6.58 -11.73 4.50
CA VAL A 43 -7.16 -11.86 3.16
C VAL A 43 -7.36 -13.33 2.83
N LYS A 44 -8.61 -13.77 2.75
CA LYS A 44 -8.99 -15.15 2.43
C LYS A 44 -8.76 -15.46 0.96
N ARG A 45 -9.18 -14.55 0.07
CA ARG A 45 -9.04 -14.70 -1.37
C ARG A 45 -9.18 -13.38 -2.11
N VAL A 46 -8.71 -13.37 -3.34
CA VAL A 46 -8.81 -12.26 -4.28
C VAL A 46 -9.86 -12.60 -5.32
N ILE A 47 -10.80 -11.67 -5.56
CA ILE A 47 -11.86 -11.82 -6.58
C ILE A 47 -11.32 -11.36 -7.93
N ASP A 48 -10.77 -10.15 -7.97
CA ASP A 48 -10.13 -9.52 -9.12
C ASP A 48 -9.02 -8.56 -8.62
N GLY A 49 -8.44 -7.76 -9.52
CA GLY A 49 -7.29 -6.91 -9.19
C GLY A 49 -7.54 -5.88 -8.09
N ASP A 50 -8.79 -5.44 -7.87
CA ASP A 50 -9.14 -4.38 -6.92
C ASP A 50 -10.24 -4.79 -5.92
N THR A 51 -10.61 -6.07 -5.89
CA THR A 51 -11.60 -6.63 -4.97
C THR A 51 -11.06 -7.85 -4.24
N ILE A 52 -11.07 -7.80 -2.91
CA ILE A 52 -10.62 -8.88 -2.03
C ILE A 52 -11.73 -9.32 -1.07
N ILE A 53 -11.60 -10.53 -0.53
CA ILE A 53 -12.38 -11.02 0.61
C ILE A 53 -11.45 -11.10 1.82
N VAL A 54 -11.84 -10.45 2.89
CA VAL A 54 -11.12 -10.52 4.17
C VAL A 54 -11.96 -11.27 5.21
N ASP A 55 -11.27 -11.91 6.15
CA ASP A 55 -11.87 -12.47 7.35
C ASP A 55 -12.00 -11.36 8.42
N LYS A 56 -13.24 -10.98 8.71
CA LYS A 56 -13.58 -10.07 9.79
C LYS A 56 -14.34 -10.83 10.86
N LYS A 57 -13.60 -11.26 11.89
CA LYS A 57 -14.15 -11.97 13.06
C LYS A 57 -14.96 -13.22 12.67
N GLY A 58 -14.45 -13.98 11.70
CA GLY A 58 -15.08 -15.21 11.20
C GLY A 58 -16.10 -14.99 10.08
N GLN A 59 -16.31 -13.75 9.62
CA GLN A 59 -17.21 -13.44 8.52
C GLN A 59 -16.43 -12.93 7.29
N ASP A 60 -16.79 -13.44 6.13
CA ASP A 60 -16.25 -12.99 4.85
C ASP A 60 -16.79 -11.60 4.51
N GLU A 61 -15.91 -10.59 4.53
CA GLU A 61 -16.24 -9.23 4.11
C GLU A 61 -15.59 -8.92 2.75
N ARG A 62 -16.41 -8.47 1.79
CA ARG A 62 -15.94 -8.04 0.47
C ARG A 62 -15.49 -6.60 0.51
N VAL A 63 -14.23 -6.37 0.15
CA VAL A 63 -13.57 -5.07 0.14
C VAL A 63 -13.21 -4.68 -1.29
N ARG A 64 -13.68 -3.52 -1.74
CA ARG A 64 -13.32 -2.85 -2.99
C ARG A 64 -12.30 -1.76 -2.67
N LEU A 65 -11.18 -1.79 -3.38
CA LEU A 65 -10.10 -0.83 -3.21
C LEU A 65 -10.53 0.56 -3.72
N ILE A 66 -10.36 1.57 -2.86
CA ILE A 66 -10.65 2.98 -3.20
C ILE A 66 -9.59 3.54 -4.14
N GLY A 67 -10.00 4.39 -5.07
CA GLY A 67 -9.08 5.19 -5.88
C GLY A 67 -8.48 4.46 -7.07
N VAL A 68 -8.76 3.16 -7.24
CA VAL A 68 -8.24 2.34 -8.33
C VAL A 68 -9.32 1.53 -9.04
N ASP A 69 -9.12 1.32 -10.33
CA ASP A 69 -9.96 0.49 -11.19
C ASP A 69 -9.07 -0.38 -12.08
N THR A 70 -9.14 -1.69 -11.86
CA THR A 70 -8.39 -2.68 -12.64
C THR A 70 -9.17 -3.09 -13.88
N PRO A 71 -8.50 -3.49 -14.98
CA PRO A 71 -9.20 -3.95 -16.17
C PRO A 71 -10.08 -5.16 -15.86
N GLU A 72 -11.31 -5.13 -16.34
CA GLU A 72 -12.36 -6.09 -15.99
C GLU A 72 -12.00 -7.53 -16.44
N THR A 73 -12.24 -8.51 -15.56
CA THR A 73 -11.91 -9.93 -15.81
C THR A 73 -13.10 -10.87 -15.71
N VAL A 74 -14.17 -10.50 -15.00
CA VAL A 74 -15.23 -11.44 -14.60
C VAL A 74 -16.64 -10.95 -14.92
N LYS A 75 -16.80 -9.73 -15.44
CA LYS A 75 -18.12 -9.21 -15.82
C LYS A 75 -18.75 -10.03 -16.95
N PRO A 76 -19.96 -10.58 -16.76
CA PRO A 76 -20.70 -11.28 -17.82
C PRO A 76 -20.85 -10.39 -19.05
N ASN A 77 -20.70 -10.99 -20.23
CA ASN A 77 -20.82 -10.32 -21.53
C ASN A 77 -19.79 -9.19 -21.77
N THR A 78 -18.68 -9.17 -21.03
CA THR A 78 -17.56 -8.24 -21.27
C THR A 78 -16.31 -9.05 -21.63
N PRO A 79 -15.63 -8.78 -22.76
CA PRO A 79 -14.35 -9.40 -23.05
C PRO A 79 -13.35 -9.12 -21.92
N VAL A 80 -12.55 -10.12 -21.56
CA VAL A 80 -11.44 -9.93 -20.61
C VAL A 80 -10.57 -8.79 -21.14
N GLN A 81 -10.47 -7.72 -20.35
CA GLN A 81 -9.67 -6.58 -20.77
C GLN A 81 -8.18 -6.95 -20.67
N PRO A 82 -7.34 -6.47 -21.60
CA PRO A 82 -5.89 -6.60 -21.49
C PRO A 82 -5.43 -6.20 -20.08
N TYR A 83 -4.48 -6.96 -19.54
CA TYR A 83 -3.93 -6.79 -18.19
C TYR A 83 -4.87 -7.07 -17.02
N GLY A 84 -6.16 -7.40 -17.24
CA GLY A 84 -7.05 -7.77 -16.14
C GLY A 84 -6.55 -9.01 -15.39
N LYS A 85 -6.16 -10.07 -16.11
CA LYS A 85 -5.57 -11.26 -15.50
C LYS A 85 -4.26 -10.93 -14.76
N ALA A 86 -3.44 -10.06 -15.33
CA ALA A 86 -2.18 -9.64 -14.70
C ALA A 86 -2.43 -8.90 -13.38
N ALA A 87 -3.42 -8.00 -13.34
CA ALA A 87 -3.82 -7.31 -12.11
C ALA A 87 -4.32 -8.29 -11.05
N SER A 88 -5.19 -9.23 -11.42
CA SER A 88 -5.70 -10.24 -10.50
C SER A 88 -4.60 -11.16 -9.95
N GLU A 89 -3.67 -11.62 -10.79
CA GLU A 89 -2.54 -12.45 -10.35
C GLU A 89 -1.55 -11.66 -9.48
N PHE A 90 -1.32 -10.38 -9.80
CA PHE A 90 -0.52 -9.49 -8.96
C PHE A 90 -1.12 -9.34 -7.56
N THR A 91 -2.43 -9.08 -7.48
CA THR A 91 -3.16 -8.99 -6.21
C THR A 91 -3.16 -10.31 -5.45
N LYS A 92 -3.37 -11.44 -6.12
CA LYS A 92 -3.27 -12.78 -5.51
C LYS A 92 -1.90 -13.01 -4.91
N LYS A 93 -0.84 -12.76 -5.67
CA LYS A 93 0.55 -12.98 -5.25
C LYS A 93 0.90 -12.18 -3.99
N HIS A 94 0.40 -10.96 -3.88
CA HIS A 94 0.77 -10.06 -2.78
C HIS A 94 -0.17 -10.14 -1.58
N LEU A 95 -1.45 -10.43 -1.78
CA LEU A 95 -2.43 -10.30 -0.69
C LEU A 95 -2.94 -11.64 -0.17
N THR A 96 -2.93 -12.73 -0.93
CA THR A 96 -3.52 -14.00 -0.48
C THR A 96 -2.85 -14.48 0.82
N HIS A 97 -3.67 -14.78 1.83
CA HIS A 97 -3.24 -15.17 3.18
C HIS A 97 -2.41 -14.13 3.95
N GLN A 98 -2.26 -12.92 3.42
CA GLN A 98 -1.60 -11.83 4.14
C GLN A 98 -2.54 -11.17 5.14
N ARG A 99 -1.94 -10.52 6.14
CA ARG A 99 -2.64 -9.64 7.07
C ARG A 99 -2.54 -8.21 6.55
N VAL A 100 -3.68 -7.58 6.37
CA VAL A 100 -3.76 -6.20 5.86
C VAL A 100 -4.51 -5.32 6.84
N ARG A 101 -4.13 -4.05 6.90
CA ARG A 101 -4.92 -3.02 7.55
C ARG A 101 -5.88 -2.41 6.54
N LEU A 102 -7.14 -2.29 6.92
CA LEU A 102 -8.15 -1.60 6.13
C LEU A 102 -8.32 -0.19 6.67
N GLU A 103 -8.07 0.80 5.84
CA GLU A 103 -8.30 2.20 6.16
C GLU A 103 -9.48 2.74 5.37
N TYR A 104 -10.50 3.21 6.09
CA TYR A 104 -11.71 3.75 5.50
C TYR A 104 -11.56 5.24 5.19
N ASP A 105 -12.35 5.71 4.24
CA ASP A 105 -12.53 7.14 3.94
C ASP A 105 -13.91 7.59 4.47
N ARG A 106 -14.36 8.78 4.06
CA ARG A 106 -15.63 9.40 4.47
C ARG A 106 -16.83 8.46 4.35
N GLU A 107 -16.92 7.69 3.27
CA GLU A 107 -17.96 6.67 3.08
C GLU A 107 -17.37 5.25 3.02
N PRO A 108 -17.61 4.38 4.01
CA PRO A 108 -16.99 3.06 4.08
C PRO A 108 -17.70 1.99 3.25
N LYS A 109 -18.83 2.32 2.61
CA LYS A 109 -19.65 1.37 1.84
C LYS A 109 -20.07 2.00 0.52
N ASP A 110 -20.14 1.18 -0.53
CA ASP A 110 -20.76 1.60 -1.78
C ASP A 110 -22.25 1.22 -1.86
N LYS A 111 -22.91 1.65 -2.94
CA LYS A 111 -24.32 1.34 -3.23
C LYS A 111 -24.65 -0.14 -3.39
N TYR A 112 -23.64 -1.01 -3.51
CA TYR A 112 -23.78 -2.46 -3.62
C TYR A 112 -23.48 -3.17 -2.29
N GLY A 113 -23.22 -2.43 -1.21
CA GLY A 113 -22.90 -2.96 0.11
C GLY A 113 -21.46 -3.43 0.27
N ARG A 114 -20.58 -3.20 -0.72
CA ARG A 114 -19.15 -3.54 -0.60
C ARG A 114 -18.46 -2.55 0.32
N THR A 115 -17.50 -3.04 1.10
CA THR A 115 -16.63 -2.21 1.91
C THR A 115 -15.65 -1.46 1.04
N LEU A 116 -15.52 -0.16 1.24
CA LEU A 116 -14.57 0.69 0.53
C LEU A 116 -13.39 0.96 1.45
N ALA A 117 -12.19 0.55 1.04
CA ALA A 117 -10.99 0.79 1.84
C ALA A 117 -9.72 1.06 1.00
N TYR A 118 -8.79 1.77 1.60
CA TYR A 118 -7.37 1.70 1.26
C TYR A 118 -6.76 0.50 2.00
N VAL A 119 -6.14 -0.40 1.25
CA VAL A 119 -5.54 -1.62 1.78
C VAL A 119 -4.06 -1.38 2.02
N TRP A 120 -3.62 -1.56 3.26
CA TRP A 120 -2.23 -1.43 3.66
C TRP A 120 -1.65 -2.81 3.98
N LEU A 121 -0.59 -3.16 3.28
CA LEU A 121 0.25 -4.32 3.58
C LEU A 121 1.53 -3.76 4.19
N ASP A 122 1.71 -4.00 5.50
CA ASP A 122 2.72 -3.30 6.30
C ASP A 122 2.56 -1.77 6.14
N ASP A 123 3.63 -1.07 5.70
CA ASP A 123 3.64 0.38 5.46
C ASP A 123 3.34 0.77 3.99
N GLU A 124 3.05 -0.20 3.13
CA GLU A 124 2.77 0.05 1.72
C GLU A 124 1.26 0.03 1.42
N MET A 125 0.76 1.13 0.86
CA MET A 125 -0.61 1.18 0.34
C MET A 125 -0.71 0.41 -0.97
N PHE A 126 -1.40 -0.73 -0.93
CA PHE A 126 -1.55 -1.62 -2.06
C PHE A 126 -2.31 -0.97 -3.23
N ASN A 127 -3.27 -0.08 -2.94
CA ASN A 127 -3.99 0.69 -3.96
C ASN A 127 -3.02 1.51 -4.83
N ALA A 128 -2.12 2.27 -4.19
CA ALA A 128 -1.10 3.03 -4.92
C ALA A 128 -0.10 2.12 -5.64
N LYS A 129 0.24 0.95 -5.06
CA LYS A 129 1.10 -0.05 -5.70
C LYS A 129 0.51 -0.56 -7.02
N LEU A 130 -0.78 -0.89 -7.06
CA LEU A 130 -1.47 -1.30 -8.30
C LEU A 130 -1.36 -0.23 -9.40
N ALA A 131 -1.57 1.04 -9.03
CA ALA A 131 -1.44 2.15 -9.98
C ALA A 131 0.02 2.34 -10.45
N ARG A 132 1.00 2.19 -9.55
CA ARG A 132 2.44 2.30 -9.84
C ARG A 132 2.94 1.22 -10.78
N GLU A 133 2.40 0.02 -10.68
CA GLU A 133 2.71 -1.08 -11.59
C GLU A 133 1.95 -0.97 -12.92
N GLY A 134 1.09 0.05 -13.10
CA GLY A 134 0.29 0.20 -14.31
C GLY A 134 -0.77 -0.88 -14.48
N LEU A 135 -1.16 -1.54 -13.39
CA LEU A 135 -2.18 -2.60 -13.36
C LEU A 135 -3.58 -2.08 -12.99
N ALA A 136 -3.67 -0.83 -12.55
CA ALA A 136 -4.93 -0.14 -12.32
C ALA A 136 -4.88 1.32 -12.81
N ARG A 137 -6.05 1.85 -13.17
CA ARG A 137 -6.25 3.28 -13.42
C ARG A 137 -6.72 3.98 -12.15
N ALA A 138 -6.23 5.19 -11.93
CA ALA A 138 -6.70 6.06 -10.86
C ALA A 138 -8.16 6.49 -11.14
N LYS A 139 -9.06 6.20 -10.20
CA LYS A 139 -10.50 6.46 -10.36
C LYS A 139 -11.16 6.77 -9.02
N PHE A 140 -11.72 7.96 -8.89
CA PHE A 140 -12.27 8.47 -7.63
C PHE A 140 -13.76 8.76 -7.75
N TYR A 141 -14.48 8.47 -6.67
CA TYR A 141 -15.88 8.79 -6.50
C TYR A 141 -16.00 9.59 -5.22
N ALA A 142 -16.52 10.82 -5.32
CA ALA A 142 -16.78 11.63 -4.13
C ALA A 142 -17.75 10.88 -3.19
N PRO A 143 -17.56 10.96 -1.85
CA PRO A 143 -16.56 11.75 -1.14
C PRO A 143 -15.21 11.03 -0.89
N ASN A 144 -14.95 9.87 -1.48
CA ASN A 144 -13.74 9.10 -1.15
C ASN A 144 -12.55 9.44 -2.04
N ASP A 145 -11.67 10.32 -1.55
CA ASP A 145 -10.51 10.82 -2.28
C ASP A 145 -9.31 11.21 -1.41
N LYS A 146 -9.26 10.77 -0.14
CA LYS A 146 -8.18 11.07 0.83
C LYS A 146 -6.77 10.93 0.24
N TYR A 147 -6.53 9.91 -0.59
CA TYR A 147 -5.23 9.61 -1.18
C TYR A 147 -5.16 9.85 -2.70
N ARG A 148 -6.00 10.75 -3.23
CA ARG A 148 -6.04 11.05 -4.68
C ARG A 148 -4.67 11.38 -5.25
N ILE A 149 -3.99 12.34 -4.64
CA ILE A 149 -2.69 12.85 -5.13
C ILE A 149 -1.67 11.70 -5.20
N LEU A 150 -1.58 10.87 -4.16
CA LEU A 150 -0.64 9.75 -4.10
C LEU A 150 -0.87 8.74 -5.21
N ILE A 151 -2.13 8.33 -5.42
CA ILE A 151 -2.49 7.32 -6.42
C ILE A 151 -2.34 7.88 -7.84
N GLU A 152 -2.68 9.15 -8.08
CA GLU A 152 -2.45 9.81 -9.37
C GLU A 152 -0.96 9.94 -9.70
N GLN A 153 -0.12 10.23 -8.70
CA GLN A 153 1.34 10.24 -8.86
C GLN A 153 1.87 8.85 -9.20
N ALA A 154 1.42 7.82 -8.49
CA ALA A 154 1.76 6.43 -8.81
C ALA A 154 1.39 6.06 -10.25
N GLN A 155 0.19 6.42 -10.71
CA GLN A 155 -0.20 6.22 -12.11
C GLN A 155 0.73 6.96 -13.08
N LYS A 156 1.08 8.22 -12.80
CA LYS A 156 2.00 9.00 -13.64
C LYS A 156 3.37 8.34 -13.76
N GLU A 157 3.87 7.70 -12.70
CA GLU A 157 5.10 6.91 -12.74
C GLU A 157 4.98 5.72 -13.70
N ALA A 158 3.87 4.99 -13.63
CA ALA A 158 3.61 3.86 -14.52
C ALA A 158 3.50 4.29 -16.00
N GLN A 159 2.85 5.43 -16.26
CA GLN A 159 2.73 6.02 -17.60
C GLN A 159 4.09 6.40 -18.18
N LYS A 160 4.94 7.07 -17.39
CA LYS A 160 6.30 7.44 -17.82
C LYS A 160 7.16 6.22 -18.16
N LYS A 161 6.96 5.12 -17.42
CA LYS A 161 7.66 3.85 -17.62
C LYS A 161 6.99 2.93 -18.65
N GLN A 162 5.86 3.34 -19.23
CA GLN A 162 5.07 2.55 -20.19
C GLN A 162 4.76 1.13 -19.67
N LEU A 163 4.33 1.02 -18.41
CA LEU A 163 4.04 -0.28 -17.79
C LEU A 163 2.62 -0.75 -18.09
N ASN A 164 2.47 -2.03 -18.43
CA ASN A 164 1.19 -2.75 -18.51
C ASN A 164 0.11 -1.99 -19.30
N ILE A 165 -0.94 -1.48 -18.65
CA ILE A 165 -2.04 -0.75 -19.32
C ILE A 165 -1.52 0.45 -20.14
N TRP A 166 -0.32 0.93 -19.84
CA TRP A 166 0.35 2.06 -20.48
C TRP A 166 1.43 1.66 -21.50
N SER A 167 1.61 0.37 -21.81
CA SER A 167 2.72 -0.11 -22.66
C SER A 167 2.55 0.12 -24.16
N ASN A 168 1.33 0.44 -24.60
CA ASN A 168 0.89 0.48 -26.00
C ASN A 168 1.00 -0.86 -26.76
#